data_AF-A0A1B6GBR8-F1
#
_entry.id   AF-A0A1B6GBR8-F1
#
_cell.length_a   1.000
_cell.length_b   1.000
_cell.length_c   1.000
_cell.angle_alpha   90.00
_cell.angle_beta   90.00
_cell.angle_gamma   90.00
#
_symmetry.space_group_name_H-M   'P 1'
#
loop_
_entity.id
_entity.type
_entity.pdbx_description
1 polymer ?
#
loop_
_entity_poly.entity_id
_entity_poly.type
_entity_poly.pdbx_seq_one_letter_code
_entity_poly.pdbx_strand_id
1 'polypeptide(L)'
;VAPLHYCETLTALSILQPGGNFMLKMFTLLECDSICLIYLLVCAFESVSVFKPVKSKEGNSEVYILCREYLGKHHFDPWMPSLLKMFGKSSKKAMFSEKHIPEEFKAELYECAKKFTDLQRRVIERNLDHYLRKSPMKQVNTRAIKEKVAEMYLQKYDLQCVSKTIVGNKILGVTPTFNLAPKYEEGTFNDRLRKSCLSKSEHLNQLLEGIKVIGCEWPFKERTCWFMFNDRKRPQIDMTVGQPVMQVRSSKFCNSRILEAYLEVPSAVLIISTQQEVETKITVDVSQFAWDSCTSYCNSQMLECVSRALDELEP
;
A
#
# COMPACT_ATOMS: atom_id res chain seq x y z
N VAL A 1 -16.27 9.69 1.97
CA VAL A 1 -15.18 10.61 1.57
C VAL A 1 -15.55 12.07 1.83
N ALA A 2 -16.76 12.52 1.46
CA ALA A 2 -17.25 13.88 1.71
C ALA A 2 -17.05 14.42 3.16
N PRO A 3 -17.27 13.65 4.25
CA PRO A 3 -17.07 14.16 5.60
C PRO A 3 -15.61 14.54 5.93
N LEU A 4 -14.63 13.84 5.33
CA LEU A 4 -13.22 14.12 5.54
C LEU A 4 -12.84 15.46 4.91
N HIS A 5 -13.16 15.66 3.63
CA HIS A 5 -12.87 16.90 2.93
C HIS A 5 -13.56 18.12 3.58
N TYR A 6 -14.77 17.92 4.11
CA TYR A 6 -15.47 18.94 4.87
C TYR A 6 -14.71 19.32 6.14
N CYS A 7 -14.31 18.34 6.96
CA CYS A 7 -13.52 18.58 8.17
C CYS A 7 -12.18 19.26 7.84
N GLU A 8 -11.45 18.77 6.83
CA GLU A 8 -10.17 19.37 6.39
C GLU A 8 -10.35 20.83 5.98
N THR A 9 -11.43 21.14 5.25
CA THR A 9 -11.77 22.50 4.83
C THR A 9 -12.10 23.38 6.04
N LEU A 10 -12.96 22.94 6.96
CA LEU A 10 -13.29 23.72 8.15
C LEU A 10 -12.09 23.94 9.06
N THR A 11 -11.22 22.93 9.20
CA THR A 11 -9.95 23.08 9.91
C THR A 11 -9.10 24.16 9.25
N ALA A 12 -8.95 24.13 7.92
CA ALA A 12 -8.20 25.15 7.18
C ALA A 12 -8.78 26.56 7.41
N LEU A 13 -10.08 26.75 7.24
CA LEU A 13 -10.74 28.05 7.47
C LEU A 13 -10.62 28.52 8.94
N SER A 14 -10.49 27.59 9.90
CA SER A 14 -10.36 27.89 11.32
C SER A 14 -8.94 28.26 11.75
N ILE A 15 -7.91 27.86 11.00
CA ILE A 15 -6.51 28.07 11.41
C ILE A 15 -5.75 29.03 10.48
N LEU A 16 -6.21 29.21 9.24
CA LEU A 16 -5.56 30.10 8.30
C LEU A 16 -5.73 31.57 8.73
N GLN A 17 -4.64 32.32 8.59
CA GLN A 17 -4.66 33.77 8.65
C GLN A 17 -5.15 34.34 7.31
N PRO A 18 -5.68 35.58 7.27
CA PRO A 18 -5.96 36.28 6.03
C PRO A 18 -4.72 36.29 5.10
N GLY A 19 -4.92 36.06 3.81
CA GLY A 19 -3.85 35.85 2.81
C GLY A 19 -3.26 34.44 2.80
N GLY A 20 -3.71 33.54 3.69
CA GLY A 20 -3.25 32.15 3.73
C GLY A 20 -3.67 31.32 2.51
N ASN A 21 -2.90 30.29 2.18
CA ASN A 21 -3.19 29.38 1.07
C ASN A 21 -3.63 28.00 1.58
N PHE A 22 -4.47 27.32 0.81
CA PHE A 22 -4.97 25.98 1.12
C PHE A 22 -4.90 25.04 -0.09
N MET A 23 -4.61 23.77 0.15
CA MET A 23 -4.61 22.73 -0.88
C MET A 23 -5.42 21.54 -0.38
N LEU A 24 -6.40 21.11 -1.17
CA LEU A 24 -7.25 19.97 -0.87
C LEU A 24 -7.17 18.92 -1.97
N LYS A 25 -6.86 17.68 -1.61
CA LYS A 25 -6.87 16.55 -2.54
C LYS A 25 -8.30 16.03 -2.70
N MET A 26 -8.76 15.83 -3.93
CA MET A 26 -10.10 15.32 -4.26
C MET A 26 -10.06 14.27 -5.37
N PHE A 27 -11.15 13.53 -5.55
CA PHE A 27 -11.28 12.46 -6.56
C PHE A 27 -12.49 12.63 -7.48
N THR A 28 -13.61 13.14 -6.98
CA THR A 28 -14.85 13.36 -7.74
C THR A 28 -15.32 14.80 -7.53
N LEU A 29 -15.59 15.51 -8.63
CA LEU A 29 -15.91 16.93 -8.62
C LEU A 29 -17.42 17.23 -8.77
N LEU A 30 -18.20 16.30 -9.33
CA LEU A 30 -19.60 16.52 -9.70
C LEU A 30 -20.61 15.88 -8.71
N GLU A 31 -20.14 15.36 -7.59
CA GLU A 31 -21.03 14.97 -6.50
C GLU A 31 -21.58 16.22 -5.80
N CYS A 32 -22.84 16.17 -5.33
CA CYS A 32 -23.50 17.31 -4.68
C CYS A 32 -22.64 17.91 -3.55
N ASP A 33 -22.07 17.06 -2.68
CA ASP A 33 -21.20 17.49 -1.59
C ASP A 33 -19.91 18.15 -2.11
N SER A 34 -19.33 17.61 -3.19
CA SER A 34 -18.12 18.15 -3.83
C SER A 34 -18.39 19.51 -4.45
N ILE A 35 -19.51 19.68 -5.17
CA ILE A 35 -19.92 20.96 -5.77
C ILE A 35 -20.10 22.01 -4.67
N CYS A 36 -20.84 21.65 -3.61
CA CYS A 36 -21.04 22.54 -2.46
C CYS A 36 -19.72 22.94 -1.79
N LEU A 37 -18.82 21.97 -1.58
CA LEU A 37 -17.55 22.23 -0.92
C LEU A 37 -16.63 23.11 -1.76
N ILE A 38 -16.54 22.86 -3.07
CA ILE A 38 -15.73 23.69 -3.98
C ILE A 38 -16.32 25.10 -4.06
N TYR A 39 -17.65 25.23 -4.08
CA TYR A 39 -18.30 26.54 -4.04
C TYR A 39 -17.99 27.29 -2.75
N LEU A 40 -18.04 26.62 -1.58
CA LEU A 40 -17.62 27.21 -0.30
C LEU A 40 -16.16 27.73 -0.38
N LEU A 41 -15.26 26.95 -0.99
CA LEU A 41 -13.88 27.37 -1.20
C LEU A 41 -13.77 28.58 -2.14
N VAL A 42 -14.54 28.62 -3.22
CA VAL A 42 -14.59 29.79 -4.13
C VAL A 42 -15.06 31.04 -3.40
N CYS A 43 -16.02 30.91 -2.48
CA CYS A 43 -16.44 32.06 -1.68
C CYS A 43 -15.37 32.51 -0.68
N ALA A 44 -14.48 31.60 -0.24
CA ALA A 44 -13.57 31.83 0.88
C ALA A 44 -12.17 32.33 0.52
N PHE A 45 -11.80 32.24 -0.75
CA PHE A 45 -10.45 32.56 -1.23
C PHE A 45 -10.54 33.44 -2.48
N GLU A 46 -9.57 34.33 -2.68
CA GLU A 46 -9.54 35.20 -3.87
C GLU A 46 -9.45 34.40 -5.18
N SER A 47 -8.78 33.24 -5.15
CA SER A 47 -8.72 32.37 -6.33
C SER A 47 -8.69 30.90 -5.97
N VAL A 48 -9.43 30.11 -6.74
CA VAL A 48 -9.49 28.65 -6.64
C VAL A 48 -9.20 28.04 -8.00
N SER A 49 -8.32 27.06 -8.04
CA SER A 49 -7.95 26.36 -9.27
C SER A 49 -7.86 24.86 -9.05
N VAL A 50 -8.08 24.07 -10.09
CA VAL A 50 -7.97 22.60 -10.04
C VAL A 50 -6.73 22.17 -10.80
N PHE A 51 -5.90 21.35 -10.14
CA PHE A 51 -4.61 20.94 -10.66
C PHE A 51 -4.39 19.43 -10.49
N LYS A 52 -3.89 18.77 -11.53
CA LYS A 52 -3.42 17.37 -11.46
C LYS A 52 -1.90 17.35 -11.67
N PRO A 53 -1.09 17.19 -10.62
CA PRO A 53 0.37 17.14 -10.75
C PRO A 53 0.81 15.89 -11.51
N VAL A 54 1.93 16.01 -12.23
CA VAL A 54 2.58 14.87 -12.94
C VAL A 54 2.96 13.73 -11.99
N LYS A 55 3.15 14.02 -10.70
CA LYS A 55 3.45 13.01 -9.67
C LYS A 55 2.22 12.20 -9.24
N SER A 56 1.01 12.67 -9.53
CA SER A 56 -0.21 11.88 -9.37
C SER A 56 -0.36 10.92 -10.56
N LYS A 57 -0.83 9.69 -10.32
CA LYS A 57 -0.98 8.70 -11.39
C LYS A 57 -1.95 9.23 -12.44
N GLU A 58 -1.50 9.32 -13.69
CA GLU A 58 -2.28 9.89 -14.80
C GLU A 58 -3.67 9.23 -14.97
N GLY A 59 -3.78 7.92 -14.75
CA GLY A 59 -5.01 7.15 -14.93
C GLY A 59 -5.98 7.13 -13.74
N ASN A 60 -5.67 7.79 -12.63
CA ASN A 60 -6.61 7.92 -11.50
C ASN A 60 -7.41 9.23 -11.60
N SER A 61 -8.46 9.35 -10.78
CA SER A 61 -9.31 10.54 -10.71
C SER A 61 -8.80 11.60 -9.73
N GLU A 62 -7.61 11.41 -9.15
CA GLU A 62 -7.06 12.33 -8.16
C GLU A 62 -6.71 13.68 -8.78
N VAL A 63 -7.20 14.75 -8.15
CA VAL A 63 -6.95 16.15 -8.47
C VAL A 63 -6.76 16.94 -7.17
N TYR A 64 -6.21 18.15 -7.28
CA TYR A 64 -5.94 19.03 -6.15
C TYR A 64 -6.64 20.36 -6.38
N ILE A 65 -7.46 20.78 -5.42
CA ILE A 65 -8.02 22.13 -5.36
C ILE A 65 -6.98 23.02 -4.69
N LEU A 66 -6.53 24.06 -5.39
CA LEU A 66 -5.58 25.05 -4.90
C LEU A 66 -6.33 26.35 -4.64
N CYS A 67 -6.45 26.71 -3.37
CA CYS A 67 -7.09 27.94 -2.94
C CYS A 67 -6.01 28.93 -2.48
N ARG A 68 -6.07 30.17 -2.99
CA ARG A 68 -5.06 31.20 -2.69
C ARG A 68 -5.68 32.45 -2.11
N GLU A 69 -4.95 33.08 -1.22
CA GLU A 69 -5.32 34.32 -0.53
C GLU A 69 -6.67 34.17 0.20
N TYR A 70 -6.64 33.53 1.37
CA TYR A 70 -7.81 33.39 2.23
C TYR A 70 -8.36 34.77 2.63
N LEU A 71 -9.66 35.00 2.40
CA LEU A 71 -10.31 36.29 2.70
C LEU A 71 -10.39 36.59 4.21
N GLY A 72 -10.15 35.60 5.06
CA GLY A 72 -10.14 35.73 6.50
C GLY A 72 -11.45 35.35 7.17
N LYS A 73 -11.38 35.10 8.48
CA LYS A 73 -12.50 34.57 9.28
C LYS A 73 -13.72 35.47 9.30
N HIS A 74 -13.52 36.79 9.34
CA HIS A 74 -14.59 37.78 9.38
C HIS A 74 -15.59 37.67 8.22
N HIS A 75 -15.17 37.20 7.04
CA HIS A 75 -16.07 36.94 5.92
C HIS A 75 -17.02 35.75 6.17
N PHE A 76 -16.68 34.85 7.09
CA PHE A 76 -17.39 33.60 7.37
C PHE A 76 -17.92 33.46 8.80
N ASP A 77 -17.56 34.39 9.69
CA ASP A 77 -17.95 34.38 11.10
C ASP A 77 -19.46 34.15 11.32
N PRO A 78 -20.39 34.75 10.53
CA PRO A 78 -21.82 34.49 10.69
C PRO A 78 -22.24 33.03 10.46
N TRP A 79 -21.52 32.32 9.59
CA TRP A 79 -21.85 30.94 9.19
C TRP A 79 -21.02 29.90 9.95
N MET A 80 -19.87 30.29 10.50
CA MET A 80 -18.92 29.38 11.14
C MET A 80 -19.53 28.52 12.26
N PRO A 81 -20.39 29.04 13.17
CA PRO A 81 -21.02 28.21 14.19
C PRO A 81 -21.89 27.09 13.61
N SER A 82 -22.64 27.39 12.54
CA SER A 82 -23.50 26.43 11.86
C SER A 82 -22.68 25.37 11.12
N LEU A 83 -21.59 25.78 10.48
CA LEU A 83 -20.67 24.87 9.79
C LEU A 83 -19.97 23.93 10.79
N LEU A 84 -19.45 24.47 11.90
CA LEU A 84 -18.78 23.69 12.95
C LEU A 84 -19.72 22.71 13.65
N LYS A 85 -21.02 23.03 13.77
CA LYS A 85 -22.02 22.09 14.31
C LYS A 85 -22.11 20.77 13.52
N MET A 86 -21.75 20.81 12.24
CA MET A 86 -21.73 19.66 11.33
C MET A 86 -20.35 19.00 11.23
N PHE A 87 -19.34 19.49 11.94
CA PHE A 87 -18.00 18.89 11.95
C PHE A 87 -18.04 17.43 12.41
N GLY A 88 -17.44 16.53 11.64
CA GLY A 88 -17.43 15.09 11.90
C GLY A 88 -18.77 14.38 11.69
N LYS A 89 -19.81 15.07 11.23
CA LYS A 89 -21.15 14.49 10.99
C LYS A 89 -21.40 14.27 9.51
N SER A 90 -22.07 13.17 9.19
CA SER A 90 -22.58 12.92 7.84
C SER A 90 -23.97 13.55 7.67
N SER A 91 -24.18 14.24 6.56
CA SER A 91 -25.48 14.80 6.16
C SER A 91 -25.94 14.16 4.86
N LYS A 92 -27.26 13.96 4.72
CA LYS A 92 -27.87 13.64 3.41
C LYS A 92 -28.37 14.89 2.67
N LYS A 93 -28.33 16.04 3.34
CA LYS A 93 -28.77 17.33 2.79
C LYS A 93 -27.55 18.06 2.24
N ALA A 94 -27.74 18.68 1.06
CA ALA A 94 -26.78 19.59 0.46
C ALA A 94 -26.49 20.79 1.37
N MET A 95 -25.25 21.29 1.33
CA MET A 95 -24.84 22.48 2.09
C MET A 95 -25.50 23.76 1.56
N PHE A 96 -25.59 23.86 0.23
CA PHE A 96 -26.23 24.97 -0.46
C PHE A 96 -27.48 24.47 -1.21
N SER A 97 -28.47 25.35 -1.30
CA SER A 97 -29.57 25.14 -2.25
C SER A 97 -29.05 25.39 -3.66
N GLU A 98 -29.50 24.60 -4.62
CA GLU A 98 -29.09 24.71 -6.03
C GLU A 98 -29.24 26.14 -6.59
N LYS A 99 -30.32 26.83 -6.23
CA LYS A 99 -30.58 28.22 -6.64
C LYS A 99 -29.56 29.25 -6.13
N HIS A 100 -28.78 28.92 -5.11
CA HIS A 100 -27.74 29.79 -4.55
C HIS A 100 -26.35 29.51 -5.16
N ILE A 101 -26.25 28.52 -6.04
CA ILE A 101 -25.01 28.20 -6.77
C ILE A 101 -25.17 28.77 -8.19
N PRO A 102 -24.36 29.77 -8.58
CA PRO A 102 -24.44 30.39 -9.90
C PRO A 102 -24.32 29.39 -11.04
N GLU A 103 -25.07 29.58 -12.11
CA GLU A 103 -25.03 28.72 -13.30
C GLU A 103 -23.66 28.79 -13.98
N GLU A 104 -23.03 29.95 -13.95
CA GLU A 104 -21.69 30.19 -14.50
C GLU A 104 -20.65 29.31 -13.78
N PHE A 105 -20.68 29.27 -12.45
CA PHE A 105 -19.82 28.39 -11.66
C PHE A 105 -20.06 26.92 -11.97
N LYS A 106 -21.33 26.50 -12.09
CA LYS A 106 -21.67 25.11 -12.43
C LYS A 106 -21.14 24.72 -13.82
N ALA A 107 -21.24 25.62 -14.80
CA ALA A 107 -20.71 25.42 -16.13
C ALA A 107 -19.17 25.31 -16.13
N GLU A 108 -18.48 26.19 -15.41
CA GLU A 108 -17.01 26.14 -15.28
C GLU A 108 -16.53 24.84 -14.60
N LEU A 109 -17.20 24.44 -13.51
CA LEU A 109 -16.88 23.21 -12.80
C LEU A 109 -17.13 21.97 -13.67
N TYR A 110 -18.19 21.98 -14.48
CA TYR A 110 -18.48 20.92 -15.44
C TYR A 110 -17.38 20.79 -16.50
N GLU A 111 -16.98 21.90 -17.14
CA GLU A 111 -15.90 21.88 -18.13
C GLU A 111 -14.55 21.45 -17.52
N CYS A 112 -14.29 21.87 -16.28
CA CYS A 112 -13.13 21.40 -15.52
C CYS A 112 -13.17 19.87 -15.31
N ALA A 113 -14.29 19.33 -14.82
CA ALA A 113 -14.45 17.90 -14.58
C ALA A 113 -14.35 17.08 -15.89
N LYS A 114 -14.93 17.57 -16.97
CA LYS A 114 -14.85 16.99 -18.31
C LYS A 114 -13.41 16.91 -18.81
N LYS A 115 -12.64 18.00 -18.70
CA LYS A 115 -11.23 18.04 -19.08
C LYS A 115 -10.39 16.97 -18.38
N PHE A 116 -10.52 16.84 -17.06
CA PHE A 116 -9.77 15.82 -16.29
C PHE A 116 -10.25 14.40 -16.60
N THR A 117 -11.54 14.20 -16.84
CA THR A 117 -12.10 12.91 -17.25
C THR A 117 -11.55 12.48 -18.61
N ASP A 118 -11.47 13.39 -19.59
CA ASP A 118 -10.92 13.09 -20.91
C ASP A 118 -9.42 12.77 -20.86
N LEU A 119 -8.66 13.47 -20.01
CA LEU A 119 -7.26 13.13 -19.75
C LEU A 119 -7.12 11.73 -19.15
N GLN A 120 -7.93 11.41 -18.14
CA GLN A 120 -7.93 10.10 -17.50
C GLN A 120 -8.30 8.98 -18.48
N ARG A 121 -9.35 9.19 -19.28
CA ARG A 121 -9.82 8.23 -20.29
C ARG A 121 -8.72 7.88 -21.28
N ARG A 122 -8.06 8.89 -21.88
CA ARG A 122 -6.96 8.68 -22.82
C ARG A 122 -5.83 7.85 -22.24
N VAL A 123 -5.50 8.06 -20.97
CA VAL A 123 -4.44 7.31 -20.29
C VAL A 123 -4.84 5.85 -20.07
N ILE A 124 -6.08 5.62 -19.66
CA ILE A 124 -6.62 4.27 -19.46
C ILE A 124 -6.66 3.52 -20.80
N GLU A 125 -7.18 4.13 -21.85
CA GLU A 125 -7.23 3.56 -23.20
C GLU A 125 -5.82 3.24 -23.72
N ARG A 126 -4.88 4.18 -23.60
CA ARG A 126 -3.47 3.97 -23.95
C ARG A 126 -2.86 2.80 -23.18
N ASN A 127 -3.11 2.70 -21.88
CA ASN A 127 -2.60 1.60 -21.05
C ASN A 127 -3.19 0.25 -21.46
N LEU A 128 -4.48 0.20 -21.81
CA LEU A 128 -5.14 -1.00 -22.30
C LEU A 128 -4.57 -1.43 -23.66
N ASP A 129 -4.41 -0.50 -24.59
CA ASP A 129 -3.76 -0.73 -25.88
C ASP A 129 -2.33 -1.28 -25.70
N HIS A 130 -1.57 -0.72 -24.75
CA HIS A 130 -0.23 -1.21 -24.43
C HIS A 130 -0.23 -2.62 -23.87
N TYR A 131 -1.18 -2.94 -22.99
CA TYR A 131 -1.30 -4.26 -22.39
C TYR A 131 -1.62 -5.33 -23.44
N LEU A 132 -2.53 -5.04 -24.36
CA LEU A 132 -2.98 -5.99 -25.39
C LEU A 132 -1.91 -6.24 -26.47
N ARG A 133 -1.14 -5.22 -26.86
CA ARG A 133 -0.19 -5.30 -27.98
C ARG A 133 1.20 -5.85 -27.63
N LYS A 134 1.40 -6.48 -26.46
CA LYS A 134 2.69 -6.97 -25.89
C LYS A 134 3.84 -7.08 -26.91
N SER A 135 4.55 -5.98 -27.19
CA SER A 135 5.64 -5.97 -28.16
C SER A 135 6.99 -5.92 -27.45
N PRO A 136 7.85 -6.95 -27.62
CA PRO A 136 9.19 -7.01 -27.00
C PRO A 136 10.08 -5.79 -27.32
N MET A 137 9.91 -5.15 -28.49
CA MET A 137 10.75 -4.01 -28.91
C MET A 137 10.60 -2.75 -28.04
N LYS A 138 9.52 -2.61 -27.25
CA LYS A 138 9.30 -1.39 -26.43
C LYS A 138 10.08 -1.36 -25.11
N GLN A 139 10.53 -2.50 -24.58
CA GLN A 139 11.31 -2.52 -23.33
C GLN A 139 12.68 -1.84 -23.51
N VAL A 140 13.29 -2.00 -24.69
CA VAL A 140 14.59 -1.41 -25.03
C VAL A 140 14.51 0.13 -25.10
N ASN A 141 13.44 0.67 -25.71
CA ASN A 141 13.24 2.12 -25.83
C ASN A 141 12.94 2.78 -24.46
N THR A 142 12.25 2.08 -23.57
CA THR A 142 11.91 2.60 -22.23
C THR A 142 13.14 2.84 -21.35
N ARG A 143 14.19 2.02 -21.50
CA ARG A 143 15.44 2.19 -20.74
C ARG A 143 16.20 3.43 -21.18
N ALA A 144 16.38 3.62 -22.49
CA ALA A 144 17.06 4.79 -23.04
C ALA A 144 16.38 6.10 -22.63
N ILE A 145 15.04 6.14 -22.66
CA ILE A 145 14.26 7.29 -22.21
C ILE A 145 14.51 7.56 -20.72
N LYS A 146 14.48 6.53 -19.86
CA LYS A 146 14.74 6.68 -18.42
C LYS A 146 16.13 7.23 -18.14
N GLU A 147 17.14 6.72 -18.84
CA GLU A 147 18.53 7.19 -18.72
C GLU A 147 18.63 8.66 -19.15
N LYS A 148 17.98 9.05 -20.25
CA LYS A 148 17.99 10.45 -20.70
C LYS A 148 17.28 11.40 -19.74
N VAL A 149 16.14 11.00 -19.19
CA VAL A 149 15.41 11.79 -18.18
C VAL A 149 16.24 11.94 -16.90
N ALA A 150 16.94 10.88 -16.48
CA ALA A 150 17.83 10.95 -15.33
C ALA A 150 18.99 11.92 -15.58
N GLU A 151 19.62 11.87 -16.76
CA GLU A 151 20.69 12.80 -17.15
C GLU A 151 20.20 14.26 -17.13
N MET A 152 19.03 14.55 -17.71
CA MET A 152 18.43 15.88 -17.67
C MET A 152 18.16 16.36 -16.25
N TYR A 153 17.73 15.47 -15.37
CA TYR A 153 17.47 15.81 -13.96
C TYR A 153 18.77 16.13 -13.21
N LEU A 154 19.83 15.35 -13.42
CA LEU A 154 21.15 15.61 -12.83
C LEU A 154 21.69 16.97 -13.26
N GLN A 155 21.59 17.30 -14.56
CA GLN A 155 22.02 18.58 -15.11
C GLN A 155 21.19 19.75 -14.57
N LYS A 156 19.87 19.63 -14.54
CA LYS A 156 18.96 20.71 -14.12
C LYS A 156 19.17 21.15 -12.68
N TYR A 157 19.51 20.22 -11.80
CA TYR A 157 19.65 20.46 -10.37
C TYR A 157 21.10 20.41 -9.88
N ASP A 158 22.07 20.42 -10.81
CA ASP A 158 23.52 20.34 -10.52
C ASP A 158 23.88 19.23 -9.51
N LEU A 159 23.29 18.05 -9.72
CA LEU A 159 23.46 16.93 -8.80
C LEU A 159 24.78 16.25 -9.06
N GLN A 160 25.66 16.28 -8.06
CA GLN A 160 26.94 15.61 -8.09
C GLN A 160 26.88 14.22 -7.46
N CYS A 161 27.77 13.35 -7.92
CA CYS A 161 27.90 12.02 -7.33
C CYS A 161 28.45 12.16 -5.91
N VAL A 162 27.65 11.80 -4.90
CA VAL A 162 28.14 11.76 -3.52
C VAL A 162 29.14 10.62 -3.39
N SER A 163 30.19 10.81 -2.58
CA SER A 163 31.23 9.80 -2.37
C SER A 163 30.61 8.45 -1.99
N LYS A 164 31.26 7.36 -2.41
CA LYS A 164 30.78 5.96 -2.25
C LYS A 164 30.54 5.53 -0.81
N THR A 165 30.78 6.36 0.20
CA THR A 165 30.60 6.04 1.63
C THR A 165 29.16 6.08 2.10
N ILE A 166 28.23 6.72 1.37
CA ILE A 166 26.80 6.57 1.65
C ILE A 166 26.36 5.24 1.02
N VAL A 167 25.75 4.38 1.83
CA VAL A 167 25.31 3.01 1.53
C VAL A 167 24.29 3.00 0.39
N GLY A 168 24.73 3.24 -0.84
CA GLY A 168 23.90 3.29 -2.03
C GLY A 168 23.62 1.88 -2.57
N ASN A 169 22.65 1.77 -3.49
CA ASN A 169 22.31 0.51 -4.17
C ASN A 169 23.49 -0.23 -4.81
N LYS A 170 24.62 0.43 -5.08
CA LYS A 170 25.86 -0.25 -5.52
C LYS A 170 26.59 -0.99 -4.40
N ILE A 171 26.48 -0.55 -3.14
CA ILE A 171 27.00 -1.27 -1.98
C ILE A 171 25.96 -2.30 -1.52
N LEU A 172 24.70 -1.89 -1.41
CA LEU A 172 23.59 -2.79 -1.05
C LEU A 172 23.30 -3.85 -2.11
N GLY A 173 23.64 -3.60 -3.38
CA GLY A 173 23.51 -4.58 -4.46
C GLY A 173 24.65 -5.60 -4.49
N VAL A 174 25.76 -5.33 -3.78
CA VAL A 174 26.82 -6.31 -3.51
C VAL A 174 26.49 -7.09 -2.23
N THR A 175 25.76 -6.48 -1.29
CA THR A 175 25.13 -7.21 -0.19
C THR A 175 24.04 -8.13 -0.77
N PRO A 176 24.11 -9.46 -0.62
CA PRO A 176 23.01 -10.33 -1.02
C PRO A 176 21.81 -10.03 -0.11
N THR A 177 20.94 -9.12 -0.53
CA THR A 177 19.66 -8.90 0.16
C THR A 177 18.74 -10.05 -0.19
N PHE A 178 18.58 -10.96 0.76
CA PHE A 178 17.67 -12.08 0.66
C PHE A 178 16.23 -11.62 0.59
N ASN A 179 15.63 -11.74 -0.59
CA ASN A 179 14.19 -11.78 -0.70
C ASN A 179 13.73 -13.25 -0.72
N LEU A 180 13.75 -13.89 0.46
CA LEU A 180 13.31 -15.28 0.65
C LEU A 180 11.79 -15.47 0.45
N ALA A 181 11.06 -14.38 0.25
CA ALA A 181 9.61 -14.34 0.04
C ALA A 181 9.24 -13.31 -1.05
N PRO A 182 9.56 -13.58 -2.33
CA PRO A 182 9.13 -12.72 -3.43
C PRO A 182 7.60 -12.59 -3.44
N LYS A 183 7.09 -11.39 -3.72
CA LYS A 183 5.64 -11.18 -3.89
C LYS A 183 5.18 -11.98 -5.11
N TYR A 184 4.33 -12.98 -4.87
CA TYR A 184 3.66 -13.73 -5.91
C TYR A 184 2.43 -12.96 -6.39
N GLU A 185 2.16 -13.01 -7.69
CA GLU A 185 0.92 -12.46 -8.24
C GLU A 185 -0.27 -13.30 -7.74
N GLU A 186 -1.12 -12.72 -6.90
CA GLU A 186 -2.31 -13.40 -6.33
C GLU A 186 -3.53 -13.39 -7.27
N GLY A 187 -3.28 -13.35 -8.58
CA GLY A 187 -4.33 -13.23 -9.59
C GLY A 187 -5.09 -11.89 -9.53
N THR A 188 -6.23 -11.84 -10.22
CA THR A 188 -7.11 -10.67 -10.27
C THR A 188 -7.89 -10.48 -8.96
N PHE A 189 -8.59 -9.35 -8.82
CA PHE A 189 -9.50 -9.15 -7.68
C PHE A 189 -10.57 -10.23 -7.58
N ASN A 190 -11.09 -10.69 -8.72
CA ASN A 190 -12.08 -11.77 -8.77
C ASN A 190 -11.47 -13.12 -8.34
N ASP A 191 -10.20 -13.37 -8.65
CA ASP A 191 -9.51 -14.58 -8.18
C ASP A 191 -9.33 -14.55 -6.66
N ARG A 192 -9.03 -13.38 -6.09
CA ARG A 192 -8.99 -13.20 -4.61
C ARG A 192 -10.36 -13.37 -3.96
N LEU A 193 -11.44 -12.91 -4.60
CA LEU A 193 -12.80 -13.16 -4.12
C LEU A 193 -13.14 -14.66 -4.15
N ARG A 194 -12.81 -15.35 -5.24
CA ARG A 194 -13.03 -16.80 -5.36
C ARG A 194 -12.28 -17.60 -4.28
N LYS A 195 -11.08 -17.17 -3.89
CA LYS A 195 -10.32 -17.79 -2.78
C LYS A 195 -11.09 -17.80 -1.46
N SER A 196 -11.88 -16.76 -1.16
CA SER A 196 -12.72 -16.73 0.05
C SER A 196 -13.92 -17.68 0.01
N CYS A 197 -14.24 -18.20 -1.18
CA CYS A 197 -15.32 -19.17 -1.40
C CYS A 197 -14.82 -20.61 -1.48
N LEU A 198 -13.50 -20.84 -1.41
CA LEU A 198 -12.93 -22.19 -1.41
C LEU A 198 -13.19 -22.87 -0.08
N SER A 199 -13.42 -24.18 -0.11
CA SER A 199 -13.32 -24.99 1.09
C SER A 199 -11.89 -24.94 1.63
N LYS A 200 -11.72 -25.21 2.94
CA LYS A 200 -10.39 -25.22 3.57
C LYS A 200 -9.44 -26.25 2.93
N SER A 201 -9.95 -27.39 2.46
CA SER A 201 -9.16 -28.40 1.73
C SER A 201 -8.70 -27.88 0.37
N GLU A 202 -9.59 -27.27 -0.42
CA GLU A 202 -9.21 -26.66 -1.71
C GLU A 202 -8.23 -25.49 -1.55
N HIS A 203 -8.40 -24.69 -0.49
CA HIS A 203 -7.48 -23.60 -0.18
C HIS A 203 -6.08 -24.12 0.18
N LEU A 204 -6.00 -25.17 1.01
CA LEU A 204 -4.74 -25.80 1.38
C LEU A 204 -4.06 -26.42 0.14
N ASN A 205 -4.80 -27.14 -0.70
CA ASN A 205 -4.29 -27.70 -1.96
C ASN A 205 -3.74 -26.62 -2.91
N GLN A 206 -4.41 -25.46 -3.01
CA GLN A 206 -3.88 -24.33 -3.79
C GLN A 206 -2.61 -23.72 -3.21
N LEU A 207 -2.52 -23.59 -1.88
CA LEU A 207 -1.29 -23.14 -1.23
C LEU A 207 -0.14 -24.09 -1.54
N LEU A 208 -0.41 -25.40 -1.54
CA LEU A 208 0.56 -26.46 -1.75
C LEU A 208 1.05 -26.60 -3.17
N GLU A 209 0.16 -26.56 -4.16
CA GLU A 209 0.57 -26.44 -5.56
C GLU A 209 1.44 -25.18 -5.77
N GLY A 210 1.08 -24.09 -5.08
CA GLY A 210 1.88 -22.88 -5.06
C GLY A 210 3.25 -23.03 -4.37
N ILE A 211 3.43 -24.02 -3.50
CA ILE A 211 4.65 -24.33 -2.76
C ILE A 211 5.54 -25.34 -3.48
N LYS A 212 4.97 -26.33 -4.19
CA LYS A 212 5.72 -27.31 -5.02
C LYS A 212 6.63 -26.63 -6.06
N VAL A 213 6.24 -25.45 -6.51
CA VAL A 213 6.99 -24.62 -7.47
C VAL A 213 8.07 -23.77 -6.78
N ILE A 214 8.08 -23.67 -5.45
CA ILE A 214 9.04 -22.89 -4.68
C ILE A 214 10.28 -23.75 -4.40
N GLY A 215 11.39 -23.42 -5.06
CA GLY A 215 12.70 -23.97 -4.69
C GLY A 215 13.05 -23.61 -3.25
N CYS A 216 13.24 -24.62 -2.39
CA CYS A 216 13.57 -24.46 -0.97
C CYS A 216 15.08 -24.55 -0.68
N GLU A 217 15.90 -24.49 -1.72
CA GLU A 217 17.34 -24.60 -1.60
C GLU A 217 17.95 -23.33 -1.02
N TRP A 218 18.84 -23.51 -0.04
CA TRP A 218 19.67 -22.43 0.47
C TRP A 218 20.70 -22.05 -0.61
N PRO A 219 20.75 -20.80 -1.08
CA PRO A 219 21.59 -20.46 -2.23
C PRO A 219 23.09 -20.31 -1.91
N PHE A 220 23.53 -20.53 -0.67
CA PHE A 220 24.96 -20.43 -0.27
C PHE A 220 25.56 -21.77 0.10
N LYS A 221 26.87 -21.88 -0.13
CA LYS A 221 27.66 -23.01 0.36
C LYS A 221 27.85 -22.97 1.88
N GLU A 222 28.00 -21.79 2.48
CA GLU A 222 28.12 -21.65 3.93
C GLU A 222 26.75 -21.60 4.62
N ARG A 223 26.60 -22.36 5.72
CA ARG A 223 25.38 -22.38 6.55
C ARG A 223 25.30 -21.18 7.50
N THR A 224 26.45 -20.62 7.89
CA THR A 224 26.57 -19.50 8.82
C THR A 224 27.73 -18.59 8.41
N CYS A 225 27.57 -17.28 8.59
CA CYS A 225 28.63 -16.29 8.40
C CYS A 225 28.80 -15.52 9.72
N TRP A 226 29.95 -15.66 10.35
CA TRP A 226 30.26 -15.02 11.63
C TRP A 226 30.93 -13.67 11.38
N PHE A 227 30.28 -12.61 11.84
CA PHE A 227 30.89 -11.29 11.88
C PHE A 227 31.50 -11.06 13.26
N MET A 228 32.84 -11.01 13.30
CA MET A 228 33.58 -10.65 14.51
C MET A 228 33.64 -9.13 14.60
N PHE A 229 32.98 -8.56 15.61
CA PHE A 229 33.11 -7.14 15.93
C PHE A 229 34.17 -6.97 17.01
N ASN A 230 35.06 -5.99 16.84
CA ASN A 230 36.07 -5.66 17.85
C ASN A 230 35.39 -5.29 19.17
N ASP A 231 35.97 -5.74 20.30
CA ASP A 231 35.47 -5.46 21.65
C ASP A 231 35.41 -3.94 21.89
N ARG A 232 34.20 -3.38 21.77
CA ARG A 232 33.86 -2.04 22.26
C ARG A 232 33.33 -2.19 23.68
N LYS A 233 33.49 -1.16 24.52
CA LYS A 233 32.88 -1.10 25.86
C LYS A 233 31.40 -1.47 25.75
N ARG A 234 31.03 -2.62 26.32
CA ARG A 234 29.64 -3.12 26.28
C ARG A 234 28.81 -2.25 27.22
N PRO A 235 27.71 -1.64 26.75
CA PRO A 235 26.81 -0.96 27.66
C PRO A 235 26.26 -1.96 28.68
N GLN A 236 25.98 -1.49 29.89
CA GLN A 236 25.25 -2.27 30.88
C GLN A 236 23.81 -2.40 30.35
N ILE A 237 23.43 -3.62 29.96
CA ILE A 237 22.09 -3.93 29.46
C ILE A 237 21.38 -4.75 30.53
N ASP A 238 20.28 -4.21 31.05
CA ASP A 238 19.38 -4.96 31.89
C ASP A 238 18.43 -5.75 30.99
N MET A 239 18.51 -7.09 31.05
CA MET A 239 17.64 -7.95 30.27
C MET A 239 16.25 -7.99 30.88
N THR A 240 15.25 -7.54 30.13
CA THR A 240 13.83 -7.73 30.48
C THR A 240 13.19 -8.66 29.47
N VAL A 241 12.41 -9.63 29.95
CA VAL A 241 11.68 -10.56 29.10
C VAL A 241 10.26 -10.03 28.90
N GLY A 242 9.89 -9.79 27.64
CA GLY A 242 8.52 -9.43 27.28
C GLY A 242 7.58 -10.64 27.27
N GLN A 243 6.31 -10.40 26.91
CA GLN A 243 5.39 -11.52 26.67
C GLN A 243 5.90 -12.44 25.54
N PRO A 244 5.76 -13.77 25.67
CA PRO A 244 6.12 -14.71 24.62
C PRO A 244 5.37 -14.42 23.31
N VAL A 245 6.06 -14.58 22.18
CA VAL A 245 5.41 -14.52 20.85
C VAL A 245 4.65 -15.82 20.64
N MET A 246 3.32 -15.76 20.67
CA MET A 246 2.45 -16.94 20.56
C MET A 246 2.40 -17.52 19.13
N GLN A 247 2.54 -16.67 18.11
CA GLN A 247 2.48 -17.10 16.70
C GLN A 247 3.36 -16.19 15.83
N VAL A 248 4.24 -16.79 15.03
CA VAL A 248 5.05 -16.08 14.03
C VAL A 248 4.25 -15.99 12.74
N ARG A 249 3.76 -14.80 12.38
CA ARG A 249 2.99 -14.58 11.14
C ARG A 249 3.84 -14.21 9.92
N SER A 250 5.07 -13.79 10.16
CA SER A 250 6.04 -13.50 9.10
C SER A 250 7.45 -13.64 9.67
N SER A 251 8.36 -14.23 8.91
CA SER A 251 9.77 -14.32 9.28
C SER A 251 10.64 -14.14 8.03
N LYS A 252 11.80 -13.53 8.21
CA LYS A 252 12.83 -13.49 7.15
C LYS A 252 13.63 -14.79 7.08
N PHE A 253 13.46 -15.69 8.04
CA PHE A 253 14.21 -16.94 8.16
C PHE A 253 13.45 -18.14 7.58
N CYS A 254 12.23 -17.93 7.05
CA CYS A 254 11.46 -18.93 6.33
C CYS A 254 10.66 -18.31 5.19
N ASN A 255 10.24 -19.13 4.22
CA ASN A 255 9.38 -18.65 3.13
C ASN A 255 7.97 -18.36 3.65
N SER A 256 7.40 -17.21 3.29
CA SER A 256 6.11 -16.77 3.81
C SER A 256 4.95 -17.69 3.43
N ARG A 257 4.96 -18.32 2.25
CA ARG A 257 3.90 -19.25 1.82
C ARG A 257 4.00 -20.60 2.52
N ILE A 258 5.22 -21.06 2.76
CA ILE A 258 5.45 -22.30 3.53
C ILE A 258 4.98 -22.09 4.97
N LEU A 259 5.30 -20.93 5.57
CA LEU A 259 4.81 -20.56 6.89
C LEU A 259 3.28 -20.44 6.91
N GLU A 260 2.68 -19.79 5.91
CA GLU A 260 1.22 -19.67 5.78
C GLU A 260 0.55 -21.05 5.72
N ALA A 261 1.01 -21.94 4.83
CA ALA A 261 0.47 -23.30 4.76
C ALA A 261 0.66 -24.07 6.07
N TYR A 262 1.83 -23.97 6.70
CA TYR A 262 2.11 -24.61 7.99
C TYR A 262 1.16 -24.14 9.10
N LEU A 263 0.82 -22.84 9.14
CA LEU A 263 -0.12 -22.30 10.13
C LEU A 263 -1.58 -22.67 9.86
N GLU A 264 -1.93 -22.97 8.60
CA GLU A 264 -3.27 -23.40 8.21
C GLU A 264 -3.51 -24.91 8.44
N VAL A 265 -2.45 -25.73 8.49
CA VAL A 265 -2.53 -27.19 8.75
C VAL A 265 -3.31 -27.53 10.03
N PRO A 266 -3.01 -26.96 11.22
CA PRO A 266 -3.77 -27.26 12.44
C PRO A 266 -5.27 -26.96 12.30
N SER A 267 -5.62 -25.88 11.59
CA SER A 267 -7.01 -25.47 11.34
C SER A 267 -7.75 -26.37 10.35
N ALA A 268 -7.03 -27.13 9.54
CA ALA A 268 -7.55 -28.12 8.60
C ALA A 268 -7.71 -29.50 9.25
N VAL A 269 -6.72 -29.94 10.06
CA VAL A 269 -6.75 -31.19 10.83
C VAL A 269 -7.89 -31.20 11.86
N LEU A 270 -8.15 -30.04 12.51
CA LEU A 270 -9.26 -29.86 13.46
C LEU A 270 -10.67 -30.11 12.88
N ILE A 271 -10.83 -30.07 11.56
CA ILE A 271 -12.13 -30.31 10.89
C ILE A 271 -12.37 -31.81 10.70
N ILE A 272 -11.32 -32.60 10.55
CA ILE A 272 -11.44 -34.07 10.46
C ILE A 272 -11.67 -34.67 11.85
N SER A 273 -11.03 -34.11 12.88
CA SER A 273 -11.04 -34.65 14.25
C SER A 273 -12.36 -34.47 15.02
N THR A 274 -13.46 -34.03 14.39
CA THR A 274 -14.81 -34.16 14.99
C THR A 274 -15.27 -35.61 15.17
N GLN A 275 -14.43 -36.62 14.91
CA GLN A 275 -14.68 -38.01 15.29
C GLN A 275 -13.62 -38.69 16.20
N GLN A 276 -12.58 -38.00 16.69
CA GLN A 276 -11.75 -38.56 17.78
C GLN A 276 -10.91 -37.48 18.46
N GLU A 277 -10.88 -37.49 19.80
CA GLU A 277 -10.05 -36.61 20.61
C GLU A 277 -8.57 -36.84 20.27
N VAL A 278 -7.94 -35.82 19.66
CA VAL A 278 -6.49 -35.77 19.50
C VAL A 278 -5.97 -34.57 20.28
N GLU A 279 -4.89 -34.82 21.01
CA GLU A 279 -4.19 -33.89 21.91
C GLU A 279 -3.79 -32.59 21.17
N THR A 280 -4.43 -31.48 21.54
CA THR A 280 -4.48 -30.22 20.78
C THR A 280 -3.23 -29.33 20.90
N LYS A 281 -2.05 -29.91 21.12
CA LYS A 281 -0.81 -29.12 21.21
C LYS A 281 0.37 -29.89 20.60
N ILE A 282 0.50 -29.82 19.27
CA ILE A 282 1.83 -29.91 18.66
C ILE A 282 2.56 -28.61 19.01
N THR A 283 3.04 -28.53 20.24
CA THR A 283 3.96 -27.49 20.67
C THR A 283 5.32 -27.95 20.17
N VAL A 284 5.76 -27.43 19.03
CA VAL A 284 7.13 -27.68 18.58
C VAL A 284 8.05 -26.97 19.57
N ASP A 285 8.76 -27.76 20.37
CA ASP A 285 9.76 -27.27 21.29
C ASP A 285 10.95 -26.72 20.49
N VAL A 286 10.90 -25.42 20.21
CA VAL A 286 11.93 -24.73 19.45
C VAL A 286 13.28 -24.66 20.18
N SER A 287 13.34 -25.04 21.46
CA SER A 287 14.62 -25.13 22.19
C SER A 287 15.49 -26.31 21.71
N GLN A 288 14.90 -27.26 20.99
CA GLN A 288 15.61 -28.40 20.40
C GLN A 288 16.20 -28.10 19.02
N PHE A 289 15.82 -26.96 18.40
CA PHE A 289 16.47 -26.52 17.18
C PHE A 289 17.76 -25.79 17.52
N ALA A 290 18.88 -26.37 17.10
CA ALA A 290 20.13 -25.67 17.11
C ALA A 290 19.96 -24.37 16.28
N TRP A 291 20.22 -23.24 16.91
CA TRP A 291 20.13 -21.87 16.39
C TRP A 291 20.98 -21.63 15.13
N ASP A 292 21.82 -22.59 14.76
CA ASP A 292 22.64 -22.66 13.56
C ASP A 292 22.00 -23.46 12.40
N SER A 293 20.77 -23.96 12.59
CA SER A 293 20.03 -24.67 11.55
C SER A 293 19.62 -23.69 10.43
N CYS A 294 20.14 -23.97 9.23
CA CYS A 294 19.93 -23.17 8.03
C CYS A 294 18.44 -23.10 7.64
N THR A 295 17.98 -21.96 7.10
CA THR A 295 16.61 -21.73 6.58
C THR A 295 16.07 -22.86 5.69
N SER A 296 16.93 -23.57 4.96
CA SER A 296 16.52 -24.74 4.17
C SER A 296 16.01 -25.90 5.03
N TYR A 297 16.61 -26.15 6.21
CA TYR A 297 16.14 -27.18 7.15
C TYR A 297 14.74 -26.85 7.69
N CYS A 298 14.52 -25.60 8.13
CA CYS A 298 13.21 -25.16 8.60
C CYS A 298 12.15 -25.26 7.50
N ASN A 299 12.46 -24.84 6.27
CA ASN A 299 11.55 -24.97 5.13
C ASN A 299 11.23 -26.44 4.83
N SER A 300 12.23 -27.32 4.78
CA SER A 300 12.03 -28.75 4.53
C SER A 300 11.18 -29.43 5.61
N GLN A 301 11.40 -29.11 6.89
CA GLN A 301 10.59 -29.66 7.98
C GLN A 301 9.14 -29.16 7.93
N MET A 302 8.91 -27.87 7.66
CA MET A 302 7.56 -27.35 7.48
C MET A 302 6.87 -27.99 6.27
N LEU A 303 7.59 -28.17 5.15
CA LEU A 303 7.06 -28.87 3.97
C LEU A 303 6.67 -30.31 4.30
N GLU A 304 7.53 -31.04 5.00
CA GLU A 304 7.26 -32.42 5.41
C GLU A 304 6.03 -32.50 6.31
N CYS A 305 5.88 -31.59 7.28
CA CYS A 305 4.69 -31.50 8.12
C CYS A 305 3.42 -31.22 7.30
N VAL A 306 3.49 -30.30 6.32
CA VAL A 306 2.35 -29.99 5.47
C VAL A 306 2.02 -31.17 4.54
N SER A 307 3.02 -31.85 3.98
CA SER A 307 2.83 -33.04 3.14
C SER A 307 2.19 -34.20 3.91
N ARG A 308 2.65 -34.49 5.12
CA ARG A 308 2.05 -35.55 5.95
C ARG A 308 0.59 -35.26 6.32
N ALA A 309 0.28 -34.00 6.64
CA ALA A 309 -1.10 -33.62 6.93
C ALA A 309 -2.03 -33.80 5.72
N LEU A 310 -1.53 -33.67 4.49
CA LEU A 310 -2.33 -33.91 3.27
C LEU A 310 -2.66 -35.36 3.05
N ASP A 311 -1.69 -36.25 3.27
CA ASP A 311 -1.90 -37.70 3.15
C ASP A 311 -3.00 -38.18 4.14
N GLU A 312 -3.22 -37.43 5.22
CA GLU A 312 -4.33 -37.65 6.18
C GLU A 312 -5.65 -36.95 5.77
N LEU A 313 -5.60 -35.98 4.85
CA LEU A 313 -6.73 -35.15 4.38
C LEU A 313 -7.34 -35.64 3.04
N GLU A 314 -6.61 -36.44 2.25
CA GLU A 314 -7.12 -37.13 1.05
C GLU A 314 -7.41 -38.62 1.38
N PRO A 315 -8.66 -39.09 1.35
CA PRO A 315 -9.01 -40.49 1.63
C PRO A 315 -8.64 -41.48 0.51
#